data_AF-A0A061BDN6-F1
#
_entry.id   AF-A0A061BDN6-F1
#
_cell.length_a   1.000
_cell.length_b   1.000
_cell.length_c   1.000
_cell.angle_alpha   90.00
_cell.angle_beta   90.00
_cell.angle_gamma   90.00
#
_symmetry.space_group_name_H-M   'P 1'
#
loop_
_entity.id
_entity.type
_entity.pdbx_description
1 polymer ?
#
loop_
_entity_poly.entity_id
_entity_poly.type
_entity_poly.pdbx_seq_one_letter_code
_entity_poly.pdbx_strand_id
1 'polypeptide(L)'
;MLTHQLPKLVRHSSTSAQIPKLLRVPNKFNNKSSASNVKPTFTLGLHHHPAPSAGHIETPDVFLPQNDPRKGLDLSGRTSALKPSLAPPLSTPRDTNYNLTPQQVEEIRSLRMNEPEKWTRRALAERFGVSGFTISLVADANPERSAEMQSRLGQIKSMWSEGRKKARIEREKRKEAWYRDE
;
A
#
# COMPACT_ATOMS: atom_id res chain seq x y z
N MET A 1 -20.96 -44.53 46.85
CA MET A 1 -21.08 -43.33 46.01
C MET A 1 -19.75 -42.58 46.05
N LEU A 2 -18.91 -42.73 45.04
CA LEU A 2 -17.59 -42.11 44.96
C LEU A 2 -17.73 -40.76 44.25
N THR A 3 -17.63 -39.67 45.01
CA THR A 3 -17.67 -38.31 44.47
C THR A 3 -16.31 -37.98 43.84
N HIS A 4 -16.24 -37.93 42.51
CA HIS A 4 -15.10 -37.37 41.80
C HIS A 4 -15.07 -35.85 41.98
N GLN A 5 -14.19 -35.40 42.87
CA GLN A 5 -13.87 -33.99 43.03
C GLN A 5 -13.00 -33.56 41.85
N LEU A 6 -13.58 -32.79 40.92
CA LEU A 6 -12.84 -32.19 39.81
C LEU A 6 -11.70 -31.33 40.39
N PRO A 7 -10.47 -31.40 39.84
CA PRO A 7 -9.38 -30.56 40.31
C PRO A 7 -9.75 -29.09 40.09
N LYS A 8 -9.70 -28.31 41.17
CA LYS A 8 -9.89 -26.86 41.14
C LYS A 8 -8.88 -26.27 40.16
N LEU A 9 -9.37 -25.72 39.04
CA LEU A 9 -8.61 -24.82 38.19
C LEU A 9 -8.13 -23.66 39.06
N VAL A 10 -6.86 -23.68 39.45
CA VAL A 10 -6.18 -22.55 40.08
C VAL A 10 -6.11 -21.47 39.01
N ARG A 11 -7.11 -20.58 39.01
CA ARG A 11 -7.03 -19.33 38.27
C ARG A 11 -5.92 -18.52 38.93
N HIS A 12 -4.75 -18.49 38.30
CA HIS A 12 -3.73 -17.53 38.65
C HIS A 12 -4.35 -16.14 38.47
N SER A 13 -4.62 -15.46 39.58
CA SER A 13 -5.05 -14.07 39.59
C SER A 13 -3.89 -13.21 39.11
N SER A 14 -3.79 -13.00 37.80
CA SER A 14 -2.96 -11.93 37.27
C SER A 14 -3.69 -10.62 37.54
N THR A 15 -3.38 -10.01 38.69
CA THR A 15 -3.38 -8.55 38.83
C THR A 15 -2.77 -7.92 37.58
N SER A 16 -3.38 -6.84 37.08
CA SER A 16 -3.09 -5.98 35.91
C SER A 16 -1.61 -5.73 35.50
N ALA A 17 -0.80 -6.78 35.40
CA ALA A 17 0.59 -6.76 35.01
C ALA A 17 0.65 -7.06 33.51
N GLN A 18 1.28 -6.15 32.76
CA GLN A 18 1.47 -6.26 31.32
C GLN A 18 2.03 -7.65 30.94
N ILE A 19 1.47 -8.28 29.90
CA ILE A 19 1.97 -9.54 29.37
C ILE A 19 3.47 -9.37 29.02
N PRO A 20 4.37 -10.23 29.51
CA PRO A 20 5.80 -10.10 29.25
C PRO A 20 6.09 -10.12 27.74
N LYS A 21 6.81 -9.11 27.25
CA LYS A 21 7.15 -8.96 25.83
C LYS A 21 8.51 -9.60 25.52
N LEU A 22 8.52 -10.54 24.58
CA LEU A 22 9.74 -11.12 24.03
C LEU A 22 10.13 -10.35 22.77
N LEU A 23 11.36 -9.85 22.68
CA LEU A 23 11.83 -9.17 21.47
C LEU A 23 12.38 -10.14 20.41
N ARG A 24 12.81 -11.33 20.84
CA ARG A 24 13.40 -12.39 20.01
C ARG A 24 13.01 -13.75 20.60
N VAL A 25 13.09 -14.79 19.78
CA VAL A 25 12.94 -16.16 20.27
C VAL A 25 14.10 -16.46 21.23
N PRO A 26 13.83 -16.85 22.49
CA PRO A 26 14.89 -17.19 23.44
C PRO A 26 15.60 -18.46 22.94
N ASN A 27 16.92 -18.37 22.70
CA ASN A 27 17.74 -19.47 22.21
C ASN A 27 18.77 -19.88 23.26
N LYS A 28 19.06 -21.17 23.37
CA LYS A 28 20.17 -21.69 24.17
C LYS A 28 21.54 -21.18 23.69
N PHE A 29 21.68 -20.94 22.38
CA PHE A 29 22.92 -20.48 21.76
C PHE A 29 22.96 -18.95 21.61
N ASN A 30 24.13 -18.41 21.25
CA ASN A 30 24.27 -16.97 21.00
C ASN A 30 23.50 -16.55 19.73
N ASN A 31 22.54 -15.64 19.92
CA ASN A 31 21.64 -15.15 18.87
C ASN A 31 22.33 -14.41 17.71
N LYS A 32 23.53 -13.87 17.89
CA LYS A 32 24.26 -13.17 16.81
C LYS A 32 25.04 -14.14 15.93
N SER A 33 25.73 -15.10 16.54
CA SER A 33 26.59 -16.06 15.83
C SER A 33 25.86 -17.30 15.34
N SER A 34 24.72 -17.63 15.95
CA SER A 34 23.99 -18.89 15.74
C SER A 34 22.50 -18.64 15.49
N ALA A 35 22.18 -17.58 14.74
CA ALA A 35 20.81 -17.17 14.47
C ALA A 35 19.99 -18.24 13.71
N SER A 36 20.61 -19.02 12.83
CA SER A 36 19.96 -20.10 12.09
C SER A 36 19.82 -21.41 12.89
N ASN A 37 20.64 -21.61 13.93
CA ASN A 37 20.57 -22.79 14.79
C ASN A 37 19.78 -22.45 16.06
N VAL A 38 18.46 -22.54 15.98
CA VAL A 38 17.56 -22.16 17.07
C VAL A 38 17.22 -23.39 17.91
N LYS A 39 17.61 -23.36 19.19
CA LYS A 39 17.14 -24.30 20.22
C LYS A 39 16.35 -23.52 21.26
N PRO A 40 15.02 -23.39 21.09
CA PRO A 40 14.23 -22.44 21.84
C PRO A 40 14.05 -22.87 23.30
N THR A 41 14.09 -21.91 24.23
CA THR A 41 13.89 -22.15 25.67
C THR A 41 12.80 -21.21 26.22
N PHE A 42 11.56 -21.68 26.27
CA PHE A 42 10.43 -20.89 26.75
C PHE A 42 10.17 -21.12 28.24
N THR A 43 9.79 -20.05 28.95
CA THR A 43 9.24 -20.15 30.30
C THR A 43 7.73 -20.37 30.22
N LEU A 44 7.18 -21.09 31.20
CA LEU A 44 5.73 -21.31 31.29
C LEU A 44 5.00 -19.96 31.47
N GLY A 45 3.94 -19.75 30.70
CA GLY A 45 3.11 -18.53 30.77
C GLY A 45 2.76 -17.96 29.39
N LEU A 46 1.91 -16.94 29.39
CA LEU A 46 1.57 -16.17 28.19
C LEU A 46 2.65 -15.09 27.96
N HIS A 47 3.20 -15.03 26.75
CA HIS A 47 4.18 -14.03 26.34
C HIS A 47 3.72 -13.35 25.07
N HIS A 48 3.97 -12.05 24.95
CA HIS A 48 3.75 -11.30 23.72
C HIS A 48 5.04 -11.30 22.89
N HIS A 49 5.06 -12.04 21.78
CA HIS A 49 6.21 -12.14 20.88
C HIS A 49 5.78 -11.60 19.49
N PRO A 50 6.08 -10.33 19.16
CA PRO A 50 5.70 -9.77 17.88
C PRO A 50 6.43 -10.50 16.75
N ALA A 51 5.75 -10.68 15.63
CA ALA A 51 6.33 -11.34 14.47
C ALA A 51 7.60 -10.60 14.01
N PRO A 52 8.71 -11.32 13.74
CA PRO A 52 9.95 -10.72 13.25
C PRO A 52 9.88 -10.31 11.76
N SER A 53 8.72 -10.43 11.12
CA SER A 53 8.45 -10.03 9.75
C SER A 53 7.62 -8.74 9.71
N ALA A 54 7.77 -7.96 8.65
CA ALA A 54 6.81 -6.91 8.35
C ALA A 54 5.52 -7.58 7.85
N GLY A 55 4.48 -7.60 8.68
CA GLY A 55 3.15 -8.07 8.29
C GLY A 55 2.96 -9.58 8.44
N HIS A 56 2.42 -9.99 9.57
CA HIS A 56 1.29 -10.92 9.51
C HIS A 56 0.05 -10.06 9.17
N ILE A 57 -0.95 -10.61 8.47
CA ILE A 57 -2.20 -9.90 8.15
C ILE A 57 -2.88 -9.49 9.46
N GLU A 58 -2.57 -8.29 9.92
CA GLU A 58 -3.23 -7.60 11.02
C GLU A 58 -4.04 -6.51 10.34
N THR A 59 -5.29 -6.85 10.03
CA THR A 59 -6.25 -5.88 9.48
C THR A 59 -6.28 -4.67 10.42
N PRO A 60 -5.91 -3.47 9.96
CA PRO A 60 -5.93 -2.29 10.83
C PRO A 60 -7.35 -2.03 11.32
N ASP A 61 -7.48 -1.46 12.52
CA ASP A 61 -8.78 -1.19 13.17
C ASP A 61 -9.80 -0.44 12.29
N VAL A 62 -9.30 0.41 11.38
CA VAL A 62 -10.13 1.16 10.42
C VAL A 62 -10.86 0.25 9.44
N PHE A 63 -10.29 -0.91 9.11
CA PHE A 63 -10.88 -1.90 8.20
C PHE A 63 -11.70 -2.98 8.93
N LEU A 64 -11.73 -2.95 10.27
CA LEU A 64 -12.58 -3.84 11.07
C LEU A 64 -14.01 -3.26 11.22
N PRO A 65 -15.05 -4.12 11.17
CA PRO A 65 -16.40 -3.68 11.42
C PRO A 65 -16.55 -3.14 12.85
N GLN A 66 -17.53 -2.25 13.08
CA GLN A 66 -17.69 -1.59 14.39
C GLN A 66 -17.95 -2.57 15.54
N ASN A 67 -18.62 -3.70 15.26
CA ASN A 67 -18.95 -4.71 16.25
C ASN A 67 -17.87 -5.80 16.41
N ASP A 68 -16.69 -5.65 15.78
CA ASP A 68 -15.62 -6.64 15.91
C ASP A 68 -14.97 -6.54 17.30
N PRO A 69 -14.94 -7.61 18.11
CA PRO A 69 -14.31 -7.60 19.43
C PRO A 69 -12.79 -7.36 19.37
N ARG A 70 -12.17 -7.49 18.20
CA ARG A 70 -10.73 -7.21 18.00
C ARG A 70 -10.41 -5.73 17.92
N LYS A 71 -11.40 -4.89 17.62
CA LYS A 71 -11.21 -3.46 17.39
C LYS A 71 -10.75 -2.77 18.68
N GLY A 72 -9.63 -2.05 18.63
CA GLY A 72 -9.05 -1.38 19.80
C GLY A 72 -8.19 -2.28 20.69
N LEU A 73 -8.05 -3.59 20.37
CA LEU A 73 -7.01 -4.43 20.97
C LEU A 73 -5.71 -4.18 20.20
N ASP A 74 -4.68 -3.61 20.86
CA ASP A 74 -3.33 -3.46 20.27
C ASP A 74 -2.60 -4.82 20.19
N LEU A 75 -3.17 -5.75 19.41
CA LEU A 75 -2.66 -7.10 19.19
C LEU A 75 -1.37 -7.09 18.37
N SER A 76 -1.20 -6.06 17.54
CA SER A 76 -0.02 -5.86 16.70
C SER A 76 1.26 -5.59 17.51
N GLY A 77 1.10 -5.13 18.76
CA GLY A 77 2.19 -4.57 19.56
C GLY A 77 2.92 -3.42 18.84
N ARG A 78 2.34 -2.93 17.74
CA ARG A 78 2.80 -1.84 16.91
C ARG A 78 2.14 -0.63 17.50
N THR A 79 2.76 -0.17 18.58
CA THR A 79 2.43 1.07 19.26
C THR A 79 1.94 2.09 18.23
N SER A 80 0.79 2.70 18.51
CA SER A 80 0.20 3.90 17.88
C SER A 80 1.17 5.09 17.69
N ALA A 81 2.49 4.88 17.76
CA ALA A 81 3.58 5.81 17.64
C ALA A 81 4.14 5.95 16.21
N LEU A 82 3.55 5.32 15.20
CA LEU A 82 3.75 5.78 13.82
C LEU A 82 2.96 7.09 13.67
N LYS A 83 3.48 8.17 14.25
CA LYS A 83 2.96 9.51 13.97
C LYS A 83 3.14 9.72 12.46
N PRO A 84 2.07 9.98 11.69
CA PRO A 84 2.20 10.22 10.26
C PRO A 84 3.16 11.37 9.95
N SER A 85 3.41 12.26 10.93
CA SER A 85 4.42 13.33 10.88
C SER A 85 5.88 12.85 10.82
N LEU A 86 6.18 11.60 11.19
CA LEU A 86 7.53 11.01 11.12
C LEU A 86 7.81 10.36 9.76
N ALA A 87 6.77 10.06 8.99
CA ALA A 87 6.92 9.49 7.66
C ALA A 87 7.24 10.61 6.64
N PRO A 88 8.22 10.44 5.75
CA PRO A 88 8.41 11.38 4.65
C PRO A 88 7.15 11.36 3.75
N PRO A 89 6.63 12.53 3.35
CA PRO A 89 5.48 12.57 2.46
C PRO A 89 5.85 11.96 1.10
N LEU A 90 5.17 10.88 0.70
CA LEU A 90 5.33 10.28 -0.63
C LEU A 90 4.80 11.21 -1.74
N SER A 91 3.84 12.07 -1.40
CA SER A 91 3.25 13.07 -2.28
C SER A 91 2.73 14.24 -1.45
N THR A 92 2.69 15.44 -2.03
CA THR A 92 2.00 16.57 -1.41
C THR A 92 0.49 16.40 -1.61
N PRO A 93 -0.32 16.47 -0.54
CA PRO A 93 -1.77 16.46 -0.69
C PRO A 93 -2.19 17.63 -1.57
N ARG A 94 -3.06 17.37 -2.54
CA ARG A 94 -3.63 18.39 -3.43
C ARG A 94 -5.11 18.50 -3.15
N ASP A 95 -5.59 19.72 -3.03
CA ASP A 95 -7.02 19.99 -2.92
C ASP A 95 -7.74 19.62 -4.22
N THR A 96 -8.96 19.12 -4.07
CA THR A 96 -9.81 18.76 -5.21
C THR A 96 -10.67 19.96 -5.59
N ASN A 97 -10.44 20.50 -6.79
CA ASN A 97 -11.19 21.65 -7.32
C ASN A 97 -12.22 21.18 -8.34
N TYR A 98 -13.48 21.59 -8.16
CA TYR A 98 -14.62 21.28 -9.03
C TYR A 98 -15.15 22.55 -9.70
N ASN A 99 -14.28 23.22 -10.45
CA ASN A 99 -14.54 24.53 -11.06
C ASN A 99 -15.11 24.47 -12.50
N LEU A 100 -15.16 23.30 -13.12
CA LEU A 100 -15.62 23.15 -14.50
C LEU A 100 -17.14 23.23 -14.62
N THR A 101 -17.62 24.13 -15.49
CA THR A 101 -19.03 24.18 -15.88
C THR A 101 -19.32 23.25 -17.07
N PRO A 102 -20.57 22.84 -17.30
CA PRO A 102 -20.94 22.01 -18.47
C PRO A 102 -20.55 22.65 -19.81
N GLN A 103 -20.66 23.98 -19.92
CA GLN A 103 -20.28 24.72 -21.13
C GLN A 103 -18.77 24.63 -21.40
N GLN A 104 -17.95 24.74 -20.35
CA GLN A 104 -16.49 24.59 -20.47
C GLN A 104 -16.09 23.16 -20.85
N VAL A 105 -16.85 22.16 -20.42
CA VAL A 105 -16.64 20.76 -20.82
C VAL A 105 -16.85 20.59 -22.33
N GLU A 106 -17.90 21.18 -22.89
CA GLU A 106 -18.15 21.16 -24.34
C GLU A 106 -17.07 21.93 -25.11
N GLU A 107 -16.62 23.06 -24.58
CA GLU A 107 -15.51 23.83 -25.15
C GLU A 107 -14.20 23.01 -25.15
N ILE A 108 -13.87 22.33 -24.05
CA ILE A 108 -12.69 21.46 -23.96
C ILE A 108 -12.74 20.35 -25.01
N ARG A 109 -13.91 19.73 -25.20
CA ARG A 109 -14.11 18.67 -26.20
C ARG A 109 -13.91 19.20 -27.61
N SER A 110 -14.53 20.33 -27.96
CA SER A 110 -14.43 20.91 -29.30
C SER A 110 -13.00 21.34 -29.63
N LEU A 111 -12.33 22.06 -28.72
CA LEU A 111 -10.95 22.51 -28.89
C LEU A 111 -9.98 21.35 -29.11
N ARG A 112 -10.15 20.26 -28.34
CA ARG A 112 -9.26 19.10 -28.42
C ARG A 112 -9.51 18.22 -29.63
N MET A 113 -10.74 18.16 -30.13
CA MET A 113 -11.06 17.47 -31.38
C MET A 113 -10.53 18.23 -32.60
N ASN A 114 -10.69 19.56 -32.61
CA ASN A 114 -10.35 20.40 -33.76
C ASN A 114 -8.83 20.64 -33.90
N GLU A 115 -8.15 21.03 -32.82
CA GLU A 115 -6.72 21.39 -32.85
C GLU A 115 -5.93 20.65 -31.74
N PRO A 116 -5.75 19.32 -31.85
CA PRO A 116 -5.11 18.52 -30.81
C PRO A 116 -3.62 18.85 -30.58
N GLU A 117 -2.95 19.49 -31.54
CA GLU A 117 -1.54 19.87 -31.42
C GLU A 117 -1.35 21.12 -30.57
N LYS A 118 -2.24 22.11 -30.73
CA LYS A 118 -2.22 23.35 -29.95
C LYS A 118 -2.86 23.14 -28.59
N TRP A 119 -4.05 22.55 -28.55
CA TRP A 119 -4.81 22.30 -27.33
C TRP A 119 -4.46 20.95 -26.70
N THR A 120 -3.19 20.84 -26.31
CA THR A 120 -2.72 19.68 -25.54
C THR A 120 -3.36 19.64 -24.15
N ARG A 121 -3.32 18.47 -23.51
CA ARG A 121 -3.80 18.30 -22.12
C ARG A 121 -3.22 19.35 -21.17
N ARG A 122 -1.95 19.72 -21.35
CA ARG A 122 -1.27 20.72 -20.52
C ARG A 122 -1.83 22.13 -20.77
N ALA A 123 -1.98 22.52 -22.05
CA ALA A 123 -2.51 23.84 -22.40
C ALA A 123 -3.95 24.05 -21.91
N LEU A 124 -4.79 23.02 -22.03
CA LEU A 124 -6.16 23.05 -21.51
C LEU A 124 -6.20 23.04 -19.98
N ALA A 125 -5.35 22.25 -19.33
CA ALA A 125 -5.21 22.25 -17.88
C ALA A 125 -4.84 23.62 -17.32
N GLU A 126 -3.89 24.31 -17.96
CA GLU A 126 -3.48 25.67 -17.60
C GLU A 126 -4.61 26.69 -17.86
N ARG A 127 -5.28 26.60 -19.01
CA ARG A 127 -6.37 27.51 -19.39
C ARG A 127 -7.57 27.44 -18.46
N PHE A 128 -7.98 26.23 -18.07
CA PHE A 128 -9.16 26.01 -17.23
C PHE A 128 -8.81 25.84 -15.74
N GLY A 129 -7.53 25.91 -15.37
CA GLY A 129 -7.08 25.78 -13.98
C GLY A 129 -7.40 24.41 -13.36
N VAL A 130 -7.27 23.33 -14.14
CA VAL A 130 -7.59 21.96 -13.73
C VAL A 130 -6.41 21.00 -13.94
N SER A 131 -6.48 19.82 -13.34
CA SER A 131 -5.47 18.78 -13.58
C SER A 131 -5.51 18.27 -15.03
N GLY A 132 -4.34 17.99 -15.61
CA GLY A 132 -4.24 17.34 -16.92
C GLY A 132 -4.90 15.95 -16.96
N PHE A 133 -5.06 15.30 -15.80
CA PHE A 133 -5.86 14.08 -15.68
C PHE A 133 -7.35 14.35 -15.89
N THR A 134 -7.90 15.41 -15.29
CA THR A 134 -9.29 15.83 -15.47
C THR A 134 -9.59 16.11 -16.94
N ILE A 135 -8.69 16.80 -17.65
CA ILE A 135 -8.82 17.02 -19.10
C ILE A 135 -8.81 15.71 -19.89
N SER A 136 -8.02 14.72 -19.45
CA SER A 136 -7.99 13.39 -20.07
C SER A 136 -9.28 12.60 -19.85
N LEU A 137 -10.01 12.87 -18.77
CA LEU A 137 -11.30 12.25 -18.47
C LEU A 137 -12.45 12.91 -19.25
N VAL A 138 -12.39 14.23 -19.43
CA VAL A 138 -13.44 15.03 -20.07
C VAL A 138 -13.48 14.84 -21.59
N ALA A 139 -12.29 14.77 -22.20
CA ALA A 139 -12.14 14.69 -23.65
C ALA A 139 -10.98 13.77 -24.01
N ASP A 140 -11.25 12.84 -24.92
CA ASP A 140 -10.23 12.03 -25.56
C ASP A 140 -9.44 12.86 -26.59
N ALA A 141 -8.29 12.33 -27.02
CA ALA A 141 -7.61 12.91 -28.17
C ALA A 141 -8.33 12.49 -29.46
N ASN A 142 -8.24 13.34 -30.49
CA ASN A 142 -8.67 12.98 -31.84
C ASN A 142 -8.06 11.61 -32.24
N PRO A 143 -8.87 10.66 -32.78
CA PRO A 143 -8.42 9.33 -33.15
C PRO A 143 -7.19 9.35 -34.07
N GLU A 144 -7.11 10.26 -35.04
CA GLU A 144 -5.97 10.37 -35.96
C GLU A 144 -4.68 10.68 -35.20
N ARG A 145 -4.75 11.65 -34.28
CA ARG A 145 -3.61 12.00 -33.43
C ARG A 145 -3.22 10.84 -32.51
N SER A 146 -4.20 10.10 -32.00
CA SER A 146 -3.93 8.94 -31.15
C SER A 146 -3.17 7.85 -31.92
N ALA A 147 -3.55 7.59 -33.18
CA ALA A 147 -2.89 6.63 -34.04
C ALA A 147 -1.47 7.09 -34.44
N GLU A 148 -1.31 8.38 -34.73
CA GLU A 148 0.01 8.98 -34.99
C GLU A 148 0.95 8.82 -33.80
N MET A 149 0.48 9.10 -32.58
CA MET A 149 1.28 8.94 -31.35
C MET A 149 1.61 7.47 -31.07
N GLN A 150 0.69 6.54 -31.36
CA GLN A 150 0.97 5.11 -31.26
C GLN A 150 2.02 4.65 -32.27
N SER A 151 1.95 5.13 -33.52
CA SER A 151 2.94 4.86 -34.56
C SER A 151 4.32 5.38 -34.17
N ARG A 152 4.39 6.63 -33.70
CA ARG A 152 5.64 7.23 -33.19
C ARG A 152 6.24 6.43 -32.04
N LEU A 153 5.40 5.99 -31.10
CA LEU A 153 5.83 5.13 -29.99
C LEU A 153 6.36 3.78 -30.52
N GLY A 154 5.72 3.19 -31.52
CA GLY A 154 6.18 1.98 -32.21
C GLY A 154 7.56 2.14 -32.83
N GLN A 155 7.82 3.24 -33.53
CA GLN A 155 9.14 3.57 -34.08
C GLN A 155 10.20 3.73 -32.98
N ILE A 156 9.87 4.44 -31.89
CA ILE A 156 10.79 4.58 -30.75
C ILE A 156 11.12 3.20 -30.15
N LYS A 157 10.13 2.31 -30.05
CA LYS A 157 10.31 0.95 -29.56
C LYS A 157 11.16 0.08 -30.50
N SER A 158 11.01 0.22 -31.82
CA SER A 158 11.83 -0.53 -32.78
C SER A 158 13.30 -0.12 -32.73
N MET A 159 13.59 1.13 -32.36
CA MET A 159 14.95 1.63 -32.16
C MET A 159 15.61 1.20 -30.83
N TRP A 160 14.92 0.44 -29.98
CA TRP A 160 15.52 -0.02 -28.72
C TRP A 160 16.57 -1.11 -28.95
N SER A 161 17.73 -0.98 -28.30
CA SER A 161 18.70 -2.06 -28.20
C SER A 161 18.12 -3.26 -27.45
N GLU A 162 18.67 -4.45 -27.68
CA GLU A 162 18.21 -5.68 -27.01
C GLU A 162 18.24 -5.56 -25.48
N GLY A 163 19.31 -4.97 -24.93
CA GLY A 163 19.43 -4.74 -23.49
C GLY A 163 18.33 -3.82 -22.95
N ARG A 164 18.01 -2.73 -23.67
CA ARG A 164 16.92 -1.83 -23.31
C ARG A 164 15.56 -2.53 -23.38
N LYS A 165 15.33 -3.34 -24.41
CA LYS A 165 14.10 -4.12 -24.58
C LYS A 165 13.90 -5.10 -23.42
N LYS A 166 14.92 -5.89 -23.07
CA LYS A 166 14.90 -6.83 -21.93
C LYS A 166 14.62 -6.10 -20.61
N ALA A 167 15.35 -5.01 -20.34
CA ALA A 167 15.15 -4.22 -19.12
C ALA A 167 13.74 -3.62 -18.99
N ARG A 168 13.10 -3.24 -20.10
CA ARG A 168 11.71 -2.74 -20.11
C ARG A 168 10.70 -3.85 -19.80
N ILE A 169 10.88 -5.04 -20.37
CA ILE A 169 10.05 -6.22 -20.10
C ILE A 169 10.17 -6.63 -18.62
N GLU A 170 11.39 -6.69 -18.08
CA GLU A 170 11.60 -7.01 -16.66
C GLU A 170 10.99 -5.97 -15.72
N ARG A 171 11.03 -4.69 -16.07
CA ARG A 171 10.36 -3.64 -15.32
C ARG A 171 8.84 -3.84 -15.29
N GLU A 172 8.25 -4.26 -16.40
CA GLU A 172 6.82 -4.56 -16.50
C GLU A 172 6.45 -5.77 -15.63
N LYS A 173 7.23 -6.86 -15.71
CA LYS A 173 7.07 -8.03 -14.83
C LYS A 173 7.16 -7.68 -13.35
N ARG A 174 8.13 -6.86 -12.95
CA ARG A 174 8.25 -6.40 -11.56
C ARG A 174 7.04 -5.56 -11.14
N LYS A 175 6.55 -4.70 -12.02
CA LYS A 175 5.34 -3.91 -11.75
C LYS A 175 4.12 -4.82 -11.56
N GLU A 176 3.98 -5.87 -12.37
CA GLU A 176 2.91 -6.86 -12.22
C GLU A 176 3.02 -7.65 -10.92
N ALA A 177 4.22 -8.12 -10.58
CA ALA A 177 4.50 -8.84 -9.31
C ALA A 177 4.14 -7.98 -8.09
N TRP A 178 4.46 -6.68 -8.12
CA TRP A 178 4.10 -5.75 -7.04
C TRP A 178 2.58 -5.63 -6.79
N TYR A 179 1.73 -5.81 -7.81
CA TYR A 179 0.27 -5.81 -7.62
C TYR A 179 -0.28 -7.16 -7.15
N ARG A 180 0.54 -8.22 -7.16
CA ARG A 180 0.21 -9.55 -6.65
C ARG A 180 0.77 -9.82 -5.27
N ASP A 181 1.41 -8.82 -4.66
CA ASP A 181 2.20 -8.97 -3.43
C ASP A 181 3.32 -10.03 -3.56
N GLU A 182 3.94 -10.12 -4.75
CA GLU A 182 5.06 -11.01 -5.11
C GLU A 182 6.41 -10.29 -5.28
#